data_AF-A0A9X3CBF1-F1
#
_entry.id   AF-A0A9X3CBF1-F1
#
_cell.length_a   1.000
_cell.length_b   1.000
_cell.length_c   1.000
_cell.angle_alpha   90.00
_cell.angle_beta   90.00
_cell.angle_gamma   90.00
#
_symmetry.space_group_name_H-M   'P 1'
#
loop_
_entity.id
_entity.type
_entity.pdbx_description
1 polymer ?
#
loop_
_entity_poly.entity_id
_entity_poly.type
_entity_poly.pdbx_seq_one_letter_code
_entity_poly.pdbx_strand_id
1 'polypeptide(L)' 'MGIRDSIEALEQQIYIACSEGDYDTVNMLENQLEMLRDRAEHPFDDDPNAPDIGIQFEQKW' A
#
# COMPACT_ATOMS: atom_id res chain seq x y z
N MET A 1 -16.18 -0.33 -7.28
CA MET A 1 -14.80 0.03 -6.91
C MET A 1 -14.44 -0.73 -5.65
N GLY A 2 -13.57 -1.73 -5.78
CA GLY A 2 -13.08 -2.52 -4.64
C GLY A 2 -11.69 -2.05 -4.23
N ILE A 3 -11.21 -2.48 -3.06
CA ILE A 3 -9.89 -2.09 -2.53
C ILE A 3 -8.76 -2.36 -3.54
N ARG A 4 -8.88 -3.41 -4.36
CA ARG A 4 -7.92 -3.73 -5.45
C ARG A 4 -7.84 -2.65 -6.53
N ASP A 5 -8.97 -2.08 -6.94
CA ASP A 5 -9.02 -0.99 -7.92
C ASP A 5 -8.37 0.29 -7.36
N SER A 6 -8.53 0.54 -6.06
CA SER A 6 -7.87 1.64 -5.36
C SER A 6 -6.35 1.43 -5.24
N ILE A 7 -5.90 0.20 -5.02
CA ILE A 7 -4.47 -0.17 -4.99
C ILE A 7 -3.85 0.06 -6.38
N GLU A 8 -4.47 -0.46 -7.44
CA GLU A 8 -3.98 -0.29 -8.82
C GLU A 8 -3.91 1.20 -9.23
N ALA A 9 -4.89 2.01 -8.80
CA ALA A 9 -4.89 3.45 -9.03
C ALA A 9 -3.76 4.18 -8.28
N LEU A 10 -3.42 3.74 -7.06
CA LEU A 10 -2.31 4.31 -6.29
C LEU A 10 -0.95 3.93 -6.88
N GLU A 11 -0.77 2.67 -7.29
CA GLU A 11 0.46 2.21 -7.95
C GLU A 11 0.74 2.99 -9.25
N GLN A 12 -0.30 3.26 -10.05
CA GLN A 12 -0.14 4.08 -11.25
C GLN A 12 0.26 5.52 -10.91
N GLN A 13 -0.34 6.12 -9.88
CA GLN A 13 0.02 7.47 -9.46
C GLN A 13 1.45 7.54 -8.91
N ILE A 14 1.90 6.52 -8.18
CA ILE A 14 3.29 6.40 -7.72
C ILE A 14 4.24 6.35 -8.92
N TYR A 15 3.93 5.56 -9.94
CA TYR A 15 4.73 5.46 -11.17
C TYR A 15 4.85 6.82 -11.89
N ILE A 16 3.75 7.56 -11.98
CA ILE A 16 3.71 8.88 -12.62
C ILE A 16 4.50 9.90 -11.80
N ALA A 17 4.26 10.00 -10.49
CA ALA A 17 4.95 10.93 -9.60
C ALA A 17 6.47 10.65 -9.54
N CYS A 18 6.89 9.38 -9.63
CA CYS A 18 8.30 9.02 -9.79
C CYS A 18 8.91 9.53 -11.09
N SER A 19 8.17 9.48 -12.21
CA SER A 19 8.63 10.08 -13.48
C SER A 19 8.70 11.61 -13.43
N GLU A 20 7.86 12.25 -12.60
CA GLU A 20 7.86 13.70 -12.39
C GLU A 20 8.90 14.15 -11.35
N GLY A 21 9.49 13.22 -10.59
CA GLY A 21 10.44 13.51 -9.51
C GLY A 21 9.76 14.12 -8.28
N ASP A 22 8.44 13.97 -8.15
CA ASP A 22 7.65 14.51 -7.06
C ASP A 22 7.61 13.51 -5.88
N TYR A 23 8.72 13.45 -5.15
CA TYR A 23 8.90 12.48 -4.07
C TYR A 23 7.97 12.72 -2.86
N ASP A 24 7.46 13.94 -2.67
CA ASP A 24 6.48 14.25 -1.63
C ASP A 24 5.15 13.52 -1.92
N THR A 25 4.70 13.61 -3.17
CA THR A 25 3.53 12.88 -3.65
C THR A 25 3.74 11.38 -3.62
N VAL A 26 4.91 10.87 -4.04
CA VAL A 26 5.25 9.43 -3.94
C VAL A 26 5.11 8.95 -2.49
N ASN A 27 5.71 9.64 -1.53
CA ASN A 27 5.68 9.26 -0.12
C ASN A 27 4.25 9.27 0.46
N MET A 28 3.42 10.24 0.07
CA MET A 28 2.00 10.25 0.44
C MET A 28 1.21 9.09 -0.17
N LEU A 29 1.48 8.73 -1.42
CA LEU A 29 0.78 7.66 -2.12
C LEU A 29 1.20 6.28 -1.61
N GLU A 30 2.48 6.08 -1.30
CA GLU A 30 3.00 4.85 -0.69
C GLU A 30 2.35 4.60 0.68
N ASN A 31 2.24 5.63 1.52
CA ASN A 31 1.62 5.51 2.84
C ASN A 31 0.12 5.14 2.73
N GLN A 32 -0.58 5.65 1.70
CA GLN A 32 -1.97 5.28 1.42
C GLN A 32 -2.09 3.86 0.87
N LEU A 33 -1.15 3.44 0.04
CA LEU A 33 -1.08 2.09 -0.51
C LEU A 33 -0.89 1.08 0.62
N GLU A 34 0.01 1.37 1.57
CA GLU A 34 0.26 0.54 2.74
C GLU A 34 -1.00 0.34 3.59
N MET A 35 -1.71 1.43 3.93
CA MET A 35 -2.96 1.33 4.70
C MET A 35 -4.06 0.52 4.00
N LEU A 36 -4.15 0.63 2.67
CA LEU A 36 -5.11 -0.14 1.90
C LEU A 36 -4.70 -1.59 1.75
N ARG A 37 -3.40 -1.87 1.66
CA ARG A 37 -2.83 -3.21 1.59
C ARG A 37 -3.00 -3.94 2.92
N ASP A 38 -2.70 -3.26 4.02
CA ASP A 38 -3.00 -3.71 5.39
C ASP A 38 -4.48 -4.07 5.50
N ARG A 39 -5.38 -3.13 5.21
CA ARG A 39 -6.84 -3.40 5.23
C ARG A 39 -7.31 -4.51 4.27
N ALA A 40 -6.62 -4.73 3.15
CA ALA A 40 -6.94 -5.78 2.20
C ALA A 40 -6.43 -7.17 2.63
N GLU A 41 -5.27 -7.20 3.28
CA GLU A 41 -4.59 -8.40 3.78
C GLU A 41 -5.19 -8.84 5.14
N HIS A 42 -5.68 -7.87 5.90
CA HIS A 42 -6.23 -7.98 7.24
C HIS A 42 -7.70 -7.51 7.34
N PRO A 43 -8.64 -8.01 6.50
CA PRO A 43 -10.04 -7.57 6.54
C PRO A 43 -10.77 -7.99 7.83
N PHE A 44 -10.16 -8.85 8.64
CA PHE A 44 -10.66 -9.36 9.93
C PHE A 44 -9.73 -9.05 11.11
N ASP A 45 -8.66 -8.27 10.93
CA ASP A 45 -7.62 -8.00 11.95
C ASP A 45 -7.97 -6.82 12.87
N ASP A 46 -9.23 -6.37 12.85
CA ASP A 46 -9.83 -5.64 13.98
C ASP A 46 -10.04 -6.57 15.21
N ASP A 47 -9.26 -7.66 15.31
CA ASP A 47 -9.25 -8.60 16.43
C ASP A 47 -7.87 -8.50 17.10
N PRO A 48 -7.76 -7.97 18.34
CA PRO A 48 -6.49 -7.66 19.01
C PRO A 48 -5.59 -8.87 19.35
N ASN A 49 -5.88 -10.04 18.78
CA ASN A 49 -5.18 -11.31 18.99
C ASN A 49 -4.66 -11.94 17.69
N ALA A 50 -4.75 -11.27 16.54
CA ALA A 50 -4.20 -11.85 15.32
C ALA A 50 -2.66 -11.92 15.39
N PRO A 51 -2.06 -13.08 15.06
CA PRO A 51 -0.61 -13.21 15.10
C PRO A 51 -0.02 -12.30 14.02
N ASP A 52 0.95 -11.46 14.42
CA ASP A 52 1.81 -10.69 13.52
C ASP A 52 2.45 -11.64 12.49
N ILE A 53 1.79 -11.80 11.34
CA ILE A 53 2.37 -12.50 10.20
C ILE A 53 3.16 -11.43 9.48
N GLY A 54 4.35 -11.10 10.02
CA GLY A 54 5.27 -10.16 9.40
C GLY A 54 5.45 -10.48 7.92
N ILE A 55 4.77 -9.72 7.06
CA ILE A 55 4.97 -9.70 5.62
C ILE A 55 6.26 -8.92 5.39
N GLN A 56 7.37 -9.60 5.67
CA GLN A 56 8.68 -9.30 5.12
C GLN A 56 8.64 -9.56 3.61
N PHE A 57 8.02 -8.68 2.83
CA PHE A 57 8.25 -8.73 1.39
C PHE A 57 9.55 -8.00 1.10
N GLU A 58 10.58 -8.83 0.93
CA GLU A 58 11.84 -8.52 0.27
C GLU A 58 11.68 -7.42 -0.78
N GLN A 59 12.14 -6.21 -0.42
CA GLN A 59 12.56 -5.18 -1.35
C GLN A 59 13.72 -5.75 -2.18
N LYS A 60 13.36 -6.50 -3.23
CA LYS A 60 14.30 -6.94 -4.25
C LYS A 60 14.44 -5.79 -5.24
N TRP A 61 15.56 -5.10 -5.07
CA TRP A 61 16.22 -4.15 -5.98
C TRP A 61 15.84 -4.28 -7.46
#